data_AF-A0A0F9FNW2-F1
#
_entry.id   AF-A0A0F9FNW2-F1
#
_cell.length_a   1.000
_cell.length_b   1.000
_cell.length_c   1.000
_cell.angle_alpha   90.00
_cell.angle_beta   90.00
_cell.angle_gamma   90.00
#
_symmetry.space_group_name_H-M   'P 1'
#
loop_
_entity.id
_entity.type
_entity.pdbx_description
1 polymer ?
#
loop_
_entity_poly.entity_id
_entity_poly.type
_entity_poly.pdbx_seq_one_letter_code
_entity_poly.pdbx_strand_id
1 'polypeptide(L)'
;MPTIDLEKYPKIAQMDPRNGCIPVNIENALKYYGENNYCEAKFLWFFVGWDMRPNFDKSTPILNSVLHAFEFIFKGKRDFEHSIDNMIKYLKENIDDQIPVLVSFEAGGGAHIRTLIEYNESEFIFFDPADCRFKRFNYLTDQFKKALRADYHTLVIKPRK
;
A
#
# COMPACT_ATOMS: atom_id res chain seq x y z
N MET A 1 -2.42 -20.87 -3.66
CA MET A 1 -1.80 -19.55 -3.85
C MET A 1 -2.28 -18.65 -2.73
N PRO A 2 -1.40 -18.10 -1.89
CA PRO A 2 -1.79 -17.15 -0.87
C PRO A 2 -2.34 -15.87 -1.50
N THR A 3 -3.53 -15.49 -1.08
CA THR A 3 -4.28 -14.33 -1.58
C THR A 3 -5.11 -13.79 -0.42
N ILE A 4 -5.31 -12.48 -0.35
CA ILE A 4 -6.28 -11.90 0.58
C ILE A 4 -7.70 -12.24 0.13
N ASP A 5 -8.69 -11.98 0.99
CA ASP A 5 -10.10 -12.12 0.61
C ASP A 5 -10.51 -11.07 -0.46
N LEU A 6 -10.43 -11.47 -1.73
CA LEU A 6 -10.71 -10.61 -2.88
C LEU A 6 -12.19 -10.24 -3.03
N GLU A 7 -13.10 -10.94 -2.34
CA GLU A 7 -14.52 -10.59 -2.30
C GLU A 7 -14.76 -9.40 -1.37
N LYS A 8 -13.95 -9.26 -0.31
CA LYS A 8 -13.98 -8.11 0.60
C LYS A 8 -13.21 -6.90 0.08
N TYR A 9 -12.19 -7.10 -0.75
CA TYR A 9 -11.32 -6.00 -1.21
C TYR A 9 -11.98 -5.17 -2.33
N PRO A 10 -12.27 -3.88 -2.13
CA PRO A 10 -13.25 -3.13 -2.96
C PRO A 10 -12.74 -2.61 -4.31
N LYS A 11 -11.43 -2.71 -4.62
CA LYS A 11 -10.82 -2.39 -5.93
C LYS A 11 -11.21 -1.00 -6.49
N ILE A 12 -11.18 0.02 -5.65
CA ILE A 12 -11.60 1.40 -5.96
C ILE A 12 -10.50 2.12 -6.77
N ALA A 13 -10.92 2.81 -7.84
CA ALA A 13 -10.06 3.65 -8.68
C ALA A 13 -9.68 4.96 -8.01
N GLN A 14 -8.46 5.47 -8.25
CA GLN A 14 -8.12 6.84 -7.82
C GLN A 14 -8.89 7.86 -8.68
N MET A 15 -9.45 8.87 -8.02
CA MET A 15 -10.12 10.00 -8.66
C MET A 15 -9.15 11.13 -9.00
N ASP A 16 -8.25 11.48 -8.09
CA ASP A 16 -7.20 12.46 -8.33
C ASP A 16 -5.99 11.79 -9.01
N PRO A 17 -5.67 12.13 -10.27
CA PRO A 17 -4.59 11.47 -11.00
C PRO A 17 -3.19 11.83 -10.49
N ARG A 18 -3.03 12.87 -9.68
CA ARG A 18 -1.73 13.36 -9.19
C ARG A 18 -1.43 12.89 -7.77
N ASN A 19 -2.43 12.88 -6.91
CA ASN A 19 -2.27 12.63 -5.47
C ASN A 19 -3.21 11.55 -4.92
N GLY A 20 -4.06 10.93 -5.76
CA GLY A 20 -5.08 9.99 -5.33
C GLY A 20 -4.56 8.59 -4.96
N CYS A 21 -3.37 8.19 -5.43
CA CYS A 21 -2.90 6.80 -5.27
C CYS A 21 -2.69 6.38 -3.81
N ILE A 22 -2.19 7.25 -2.93
CA ILE A 22 -2.09 6.98 -1.48
C ILE A 22 -3.48 6.93 -0.82
N PRO A 23 -4.29 8.00 -0.86
CA PRO A 23 -5.57 8.06 -0.15
C PRO A 23 -6.55 6.98 -0.60
N VAL A 24 -6.60 6.62 -1.89
CA VAL A 24 -7.50 5.56 -2.36
C VAL A 24 -7.03 4.17 -1.93
N ASN A 25 -5.72 3.91 -1.87
CA ASN A 25 -5.23 2.63 -1.37
C ASN A 25 -5.49 2.50 0.14
N ILE A 26 -5.39 3.59 0.91
CA ILE A 26 -5.80 3.63 2.33
C ILE A 26 -7.30 3.34 2.44
N GLU A 27 -8.14 3.99 1.62
CA GLU A 27 -9.59 3.73 1.58
C GLU A 27 -9.89 2.25 1.29
N ASN A 28 -9.26 1.66 0.26
CA ASN A 28 -9.45 0.24 -0.07
C ASN A 28 -9.10 -0.66 1.13
N ALA A 29 -7.99 -0.39 1.82
CA ALA A 29 -7.55 -1.15 2.98
C ALA A 29 -8.50 -1.00 4.19
N LEU A 30 -8.99 0.21 4.47
CA LEU A 30 -9.95 0.43 5.57
C LEU A 30 -11.29 -0.27 5.30
N LYS A 31 -11.80 -0.16 4.07
CA LYS A 31 -13.04 -0.83 3.64
C LYS A 31 -12.94 -2.34 3.65
N TYR A 32 -11.76 -2.90 3.37
CA TYR A 32 -11.50 -4.32 3.52
C TYR A 32 -11.75 -4.82 4.97
N TYR A 33 -11.54 -3.96 5.97
CA TYR A 33 -11.87 -4.23 7.38
C TYR A 33 -13.25 -3.70 7.81
N GLY A 34 -14.12 -3.32 6.87
CA GLY A 34 -15.48 -2.85 7.15
C GLY A 34 -15.61 -1.37 7.54
N GLU A 35 -14.52 -0.60 7.54
CA GLU A 35 -14.57 0.84 7.80
C GLU A 35 -14.92 1.61 6.52
N ASN A 36 -16.14 2.15 6.48
CA ASN A 36 -16.73 2.79 5.30
C ASN A 36 -16.83 4.32 5.40
N ASN A 37 -16.41 4.92 6.53
CA ASN A 37 -16.53 6.36 6.76
C ASN A 37 -15.45 7.18 6.05
N TYR A 38 -14.39 6.55 5.54
CA TYR A 38 -13.29 7.23 4.87
C TYR A 38 -13.32 7.01 3.37
N CYS A 39 -12.97 8.07 2.63
CA CYS A 39 -12.84 8.04 1.19
C CYS A 39 -11.68 8.93 0.73
N GLU A 40 -11.27 8.78 -0.52
CA GLU A 40 -10.18 9.53 -1.13
C GLU A 40 -10.29 11.04 -0.88
N ALA A 41 -11.48 11.62 -1.10
CA ALA A 41 -11.72 13.05 -0.91
C ALA A 41 -11.46 13.52 0.53
N LYS A 42 -11.87 12.73 1.54
CA LYS A 42 -11.62 13.06 2.96
C LYS A 42 -10.13 13.03 3.28
N PHE A 43 -9.41 12.04 2.76
CA PHE A 43 -7.96 11.96 2.97
C PHE A 43 -7.20 13.03 2.21
N LEU A 44 -7.60 13.37 0.98
CA LEU A 44 -7.00 14.47 0.24
C LEU A 44 -7.19 15.80 0.98
N TRP A 45 -8.39 16.08 1.49
CA TRP A 45 -8.63 17.28 2.29
C TRP A 45 -7.78 17.30 3.57
N PHE A 46 -7.63 16.14 4.24
CA PHE A 46 -6.72 15.99 5.37
C PHE A 46 -5.28 16.30 4.99
N PHE A 47 -4.74 15.75 3.89
CA PHE A 47 -3.37 16.02 3.47
C PHE A 47 -3.15 17.49 3.07
N VAL A 48 -4.11 18.09 2.36
CA VAL A 48 -4.07 19.50 1.96
C VAL A 48 -4.14 20.43 3.17
N GLY A 49 -5.03 20.17 4.12
CA GLY A 49 -5.22 21.01 5.32
C GLY A 49 -3.98 21.08 6.22
N TRP A 50 -3.08 20.09 6.09
CA TRP A 50 -1.83 20.04 6.83
C TRP A 50 -0.62 20.49 6.00
N ASP A 51 -0.83 20.97 4.77
CA ASP A 51 0.22 21.31 3.80
C ASP A 51 1.21 20.15 3.58
N MET A 52 0.67 18.92 3.54
CA MET A 52 1.44 17.70 3.41
C MET A 52 1.16 17.04 2.07
N ARG A 53 2.22 16.73 1.31
CA ARG A 53 2.10 15.74 0.24
C ARG A 53 1.92 14.35 0.86
N PRO A 54 1.01 13.52 0.36
CA PRO A 54 0.87 12.16 0.84
C PRO A 54 2.21 11.42 0.70
N ASN A 55 2.77 10.97 1.83
CA ASN A 55 3.94 10.10 1.91
C ASN A 55 3.81 9.26 3.18
N PHE A 56 4.16 7.97 3.12
CA PHE A 56 3.87 7.05 4.23
C PHE A 56 4.59 7.44 5.52
N ASP A 57 5.87 7.78 5.46
CA ASP A 57 6.68 8.15 6.62
C ASP A 57 6.08 9.31 7.44
N LYS A 58 5.65 10.38 6.77
CA LYS A 58 5.11 11.57 7.41
C LYS A 58 3.64 11.41 7.80
N SER A 59 2.86 10.70 6.99
CA SER A 59 1.43 10.52 7.25
C SER A 59 1.14 9.48 8.33
N THR A 60 1.97 8.45 8.47
CA THR A 60 1.71 7.32 9.38
C THR A 60 1.51 7.74 10.84
N PRO A 61 2.35 8.60 11.46
CA PRO A 61 2.13 9.03 12.84
C PRO A 61 0.80 9.77 13.03
N ILE A 62 0.41 10.59 12.05
CA ILE A 62 -0.83 11.38 12.12
C ILE A 62 -2.05 10.49 11.86
N LEU A 63 -1.97 9.57 10.90
CA LEU A 63 -3.02 8.58 10.66
C LEU A 63 -3.22 7.68 11.88
N ASN A 64 -2.15 7.26 12.55
CA ASN A 64 -2.23 6.55 13.83
C ASN A 64 -2.87 7.38 14.95
N SER A 65 -2.72 8.71 14.93
CA SER A 65 -3.30 9.59 15.95
C SER A 65 -4.76 9.95 15.67
N VAL A 66 -5.22 9.89 14.42
CA VAL A 66 -6.60 10.24 14.05
C VAL A 66 -7.51 9.01 13.84
N LEU A 67 -6.94 7.85 13.50
CA LEU A 67 -7.67 6.61 13.23
C LEU A 67 -7.38 5.56 14.30
N HIS A 68 -7.80 5.84 15.53
CA HIS A 68 -7.47 5.03 16.71
C HIS A 68 -7.90 3.56 16.64
N ALA A 69 -8.89 3.20 15.82
CA ALA A 69 -9.28 1.80 15.63
C ALA A 69 -8.26 1.00 14.80
N PHE A 70 -7.31 1.67 14.14
CA PHE A 70 -6.37 1.07 13.20
C PHE A 70 -4.92 1.36 13.59
N GLU A 71 -4.06 0.42 13.23
CA GLU A 71 -2.62 0.55 13.29
C GLU A 71 -2.09 0.76 11.87
N PHE A 72 -1.34 1.83 11.68
CA PHE A 72 -0.61 2.15 10.46
C PHE A 72 0.86 1.86 10.71
N ILE A 73 1.42 0.88 9.98
CA ILE A 73 2.80 0.44 10.13
C ILE A 73 3.56 0.77 8.85
N PHE A 74 4.39 1.80 8.92
CA PHE A 74 5.32 2.15 7.85
C PHE A 74 6.64 1.41 8.04
N LYS A 75 7.17 0.85 6.94
CA LYS A 75 8.55 0.37 6.86
C LYS A 75 9.19 0.86 5.57
N GLY A 76 10.43 1.33 5.67
CA GLY A 76 11.28 1.67 4.54
C GLY A 76 12.53 0.79 4.47
N LYS A 77 13.42 1.10 3.53
CA LYS A 77 14.63 0.33 3.23
C LYS A 77 15.51 0.03 4.44
N ARG A 78 15.62 0.96 5.40
CA ARG A 78 16.42 0.75 6.61
C ARG A 78 15.80 -0.30 7.53
N ASP A 79 14.48 -0.35 7.64
CA ASP A 79 13.75 -1.35 8.42
C ASP A 79 13.87 -2.76 7.81
N PHE A 80 14.26 -2.85 6.54
CA PHE A 80 14.57 -4.09 5.84
C PHE A 80 16.07 -4.41 5.78
N GLU A 81 16.91 -3.69 6.54
CA GLU A 81 18.37 -3.87 6.53
C GLU A 81 18.98 -3.74 5.13
N HIS A 82 18.38 -2.89 4.29
CA HIS A 82 18.74 -2.71 2.88
C HIS A 82 18.58 -3.98 2.00
N SER A 83 17.93 -5.03 2.50
CA SER A 83 17.72 -6.30 1.78
C SER A 83 16.34 -6.36 1.13
N ILE A 84 16.33 -6.61 -0.19
CA ILE A 84 15.09 -6.86 -0.93
C ILE A 84 14.44 -8.17 -0.46
N ASP A 85 15.22 -9.17 -0.08
CA ASP A 85 14.70 -10.47 0.36
C ASP A 85 13.96 -10.34 1.70
N ASN A 86 14.45 -9.49 2.59
CA ASN A 86 13.76 -9.16 3.85
C ASN A 86 12.42 -8.47 3.57
N MET A 87 12.35 -7.58 2.58
CA MET A 87 11.09 -6.97 2.14
C MET A 87 10.16 -8.01 1.51
N ILE A 88 10.64 -8.87 0.61
CA ILE A 88 9.84 -9.95 -0.02
C ILE A 88 9.25 -10.86 1.05
N LYS A 89 10.04 -11.25 2.06
CA LYS A 89 9.58 -12.06 3.19
C LYS A 89 8.46 -11.34 3.96
N TYR A 90 8.68 -10.08 4.31
CA TYR A 90 7.66 -9.26 4.99
C TYR A 90 6.36 -9.15 4.20
N LEU A 91 6.45 -8.98 2.87
CA LEU A 91 5.28 -8.92 2.00
C LEU A 91 4.49 -10.24 2.02
N LYS A 92 5.17 -11.38 1.94
CA LYS A 92 4.53 -12.71 1.98
C LYS A 92 3.83 -12.96 3.30
N GLU A 93 4.51 -12.72 4.42
CA GLU A 93 3.96 -12.90 5.77
C GLU A 93 2.64 -12.12 5.97
N ASN A 94 2.55 -10.90 5.45
CA ASN A 94 1.30 -10.12 5.53
C ASN A 94 0.17 -10.73 4.70
N ILE A 95 0.45 -11.24 3.49
CA ILE A 95 -0.59 -11.88 2.67
C ILE A 95 -1.06 -13.19 3.29
N ASP A 96 -0.14 -13.96 3.90
CA ASP A 96 -0.49 -15.16 4.67
C ASP A 96 -1.43 -14.82 5.83
N ASP A 97 -1.23 -13.66 6.48
CA ASP A 97 -2.08 -13.13 7.56
C ASP A 97 -3.36 -12.42 7.06
N GLN A 98 -3.68 -12.48 5.76
CA GLN A 98 -4.84 -11.82 5.15
C GLN A 98 -4.79 -10.28 5.23
N ILE A 99 -3.59 -9.69 5.23
CA ILE A 99 -3.35 -8.25 5.33
C ILE A 99 -2.85 -7.70 3.98
N PRO A 100 -3.63 -6.85 3.28
CA PRO A 100 -3.13 -6.16 2.09
C PRO A 100 -1.98 -5.22 2.43
N VAL A 101 -0.96 -5.16 1.57
CA VAL A 101 0.22 -4.31 1.79
C VAL A 101 0.33 -3.25 0.71
N LEU A 102 0.35 -1.99 1.09
CA LEU A 102 0.60 -0.89 0.17
C LEU A 102 2.09 -0.76 -0.08
N VAL A 103 2.51 -0.69 -1.34
CA VAL A 103 3.92 -0.66 -1.75
C VAL A 103 4.19 0.46 -2.75
N SER A 104 5.29 1.16 -2.56
CA SER A 104 5.73 2.26 -3.43
C SER A 104 6.57 1.77 -4.61
N PHE A 105 6.18 2.19 -5.81
CA PHE A 105 6.84 1.95 -7.08
C PHE A 105 7.33 3.26 -7.70
N GLU A 106 8.29 3.17 -8.62
CA GLU A 106 8.64 4.29 -9.49
C GLU A 106 7.63 4.43 -10.64
N ALA A 107 7.17 5.66 -10.88
CA ALA A 107 6.34 5.99 -12.03
C ALA A 107 6.52 7.45 -12.46
N GLY A 108 6.87 7.68 -13.73
CA GLY A 108 6.76 8.99 -14.39
C GLY A 108 7.46 10.18 -13.70
N GLY A 109 8.52 9.93 -12.91
CA GLY A 109 9.23 10.98 -12.15
C GLY A 109 8.78 11.15 -10.70
N GLY A 110 7.98 10.23 -10.15
CA GLY A 110 7.58 10.22 -8.75
C GLY A 110 7.15 8.84 -8.24
N ALA A 111 6.68 8.81 -6.99
CA ALA A 111 6.21 7.60 -6.34
C ALA A 111 4.77 7.27 -6.75
N HIS A 112 4.50 6.00 -7.05
CA HIS A 112 3.14 5.47 -7.25
C HIS A 112 2.86 4.30 -6.31
N ILE A 113 1.66 4.26 -5.72
CA ILE A 113 1.31 3.22 -4.75
C ILE A 113 0.39 2.18 -5.38
N ARG A 114 0.73 0.92 -5.14
CA ARG A 114 -0.11 -0.24 -5.48
C ARG A 114 -0.28 -1.11 -4.24
N THR A 115 -1.37 -1.86 -4.18
CA THR A 115 -1.61 -2.80 -3.07
C THR A 115 -1.28 -4.22 -3.48
N LEU A 116 -0.38 -4.88 -2.75
CA LEU A 116 -0.16 -6.32 -2.87
C LEU A 116 -1.38 -7.05 -2.31
N ILE A 117 -1.92 -7.97 -3.11
CA ILE A 117 -3.13 -8.73 -2.76
C ILE A 117 -2.92 -10.24 -2.85
N GLU A 118 -1.91 -10.68 -3.60
CA GLU A 118 -1.69 -12.11 -3.88
C GLU A 118 -0.24 -12.36 -4.26
N TYR A 119 0.23 -13.57 -4.00
CA TYR A 119 1.51 -14.05 -4.51
C TYR A 119 1.49 -15.54 -4.87
N ASN A 120 2.42 -15.94 -5.72
CA ASN A 120 2.72 -17.34 -6.03
C ASN A 120 4.23 -17.61 -5.90
N GLU A 121 4.72 -18.75 -6.38
CA GLU A 121 6.12 -19.16 -6.26
C GLU A 121 7.14 -18.19 -6.89
N SER A 122 6.74 -17.37 -7.87
CA SER A 122 7.65 -16.45 -8.55
C SER A 122 7.13 -15.02 -8.71
N GLU A 123 5.83 -14.79 -8.55
CA GLU A 123 5.20 -13.50 -8.84
C GLU A 123 4.44 -12.92 -7.65
N PHE A 124 4.50 -11.59 -7.57
CA PHE A 124 3.59 -10.76 -6.78
C PHE A 124 2.54 -10.13 -7.69
N ILE A 125 1.29 -10.14 -7.25
CA ILE A 125 0.16 -9.53 -7.94
C ILE A 125 -0.33 -8.33 -7.13
N PHE A 126 -0.27 -7.16 -7.76
CA PHE A 126 -0.67 -5.89 -7.16
C PHE A 126 -1.92 -5.35 -7.84
N PHE A 127 -2.85 -4.81 -7.06
CA PHE A 127 -3.90 -3.94 -7.57
C PHE A 127 -3.36 -2.51 -7.77
N ASP A 128 -3.55 -1.97 -8.97
CA ASP A 128 -3.18 -0.61 -9.34
C ASP A 128 -4.46 0.26 -9.45
N PRO A 129 -4.66 1.26 -8.56
CA PRO A 129 -5.86 2.08 -8.59
C PRO A 129 -5.87 3.10 -9.74
N ALA A 130 -4.75 3.32 -10.44
CA ALA A 130 -4.71 4.26 -11.56
C ALA A 130 -5.52 3.78 -12.77
N ASP A 131 -5.53 2.47 -13.01
CA ASP A 131 -6.24 1.86 -14.14
C ASP A 131 -7.14 0.68 -13.74
N CYS A 132 -7.29 0.43 -12.44
CA CYS A 132 -8.06 -0.68 -11.87
C CYS A 132 -7.63 -2.06 -12.39
N ARG A 133 -6.35 -2.24 -12.70
CA ARG A 133 -5.82 -3.52 -13.20
C ARG A 133 -4.85 -4.15 -12.23
N PHE A 134 -4.73 -5.47 -12.36
CA PHE A 134 -3.69 -6.22 -11.69
C PHE A 134 -2.35 -6.11 -12.45
N LYS A 135 -1.28 -5.84 -11.71
CA LYS A 135 0.09 -5.77 -12.20
C LYS A 135 0.88 -6.92 -11.59
N ARG A 136 1.64 -7.62 -12.42
CA ARG A 136 2.44 -8.78 -11.99
C ARG A 136 3.92 -8.44 -12.04
N PHE A 137 4.65 -8.83 -11.01
CA PHE A 137 6.09 -8.65 -10.93
C PHE A 137 6.75 -9.95 -10.51
N ASN A 138 7.68 -10.45 -11.32
CA ASN A 138 8.50 -11.59 -10.93
C ASN A 138 9.54 -11.13 -9.90
N TYR A 139 9.38 -11.58 -8.66
CA TYR A 139 10.24 -11.19 -7.54
C TYR A 139 11.49 -12.06 -7.41
N LEU A 140 11.62 -13.13 -8.19
CA LEU A 140 12.87 -13.93 -8.31
C LEU A 140 13.88 -13.28 -9.26
N THR A 141 13.50 -12.19 -9.92
CA THR A 141 14.34 -11.44 -10.85
C THR A 141 14.46 -9.99 -10.41
N ASP A 142 15.40 -9.26 -11.02
CA ASP A 142 15.54 -7.81 -10.82
C ASP A 142 14.33 -6.99 -11.26
N GLN A 143 13.34 -7.58 -11.97
CA GLN A 143 12.16 -6.86 -12.45
C GLN A 143 11.44 -6.16 -11.30
N PHE A 144 11.16 -6.87 -10.20
CA PHE A 144 10.48 -6.29 -9.05
C PHE A 144 11.34 -5.20 -8.39
N LYS A 145 12.61 -5.49 -8.12
CA LYS A 145 13.55 -4.53 -7.50
C LYS A 145 13.71 -3.25 -8.31
N LYS A 146 13.74 -3.32 -9.64
CA LYS A 146 13.87 -2.16 -10.54
C LYS A 146 12.58 -1.35 -10.66
N ALA A 147 11.42 -1.96 -10.41
CA ALA A 147 10.13 -1.28 -10.45
C ALA A 147 9.81 -0.55 -9.13
N LEU A 148 10.38 -1.01 -8.01
CA LEU A 148 10.20 -0.38 -6.71
C LEU A 148 10.87 0.99 -6.63
N ARG A 149 10.30 1.86 -5.79
CA ARG A 149 10.98 3.07 -5.35
C ARG A 149 12.25 2.71 -4.59
N ALA A 150 13.32 3.49 -4.76
CA ALA A 150 14.66 3.17 -4.22
C ALA A 150 14.74 3.02 -2.68
N ASP A 151 13.75 3.57 -1.97
CA ASP A 151 13.60 3.58 -0.51
C ASP A 151 12.66 2.48 0.02
N TYR A 152 12.10 1.61 -0.83
CA TYR A 152 11.34 0.41 -0.45
C TYR A 152 10.18 0.69 0.51
N HIS A 153 9.48 1.81 0.33
CA HIS A 153 8.39 2.19 1.22
C HIS A 153 7.20 1.22 1.13
N THR A 154 6.79 0.74 2.29
CA THR A 154 5.58 -0.08 2.50
C THR A 154 4.72 0.52 3.60
N LEU A 155 3.41 0.31 3.50
CA LEU A 155 2.45 0.65 4.54
C LEU A 155 1.49 -0.52 4.74
N VAL A 156 1.40 -0.98 5.98
CA VAL A 156 0.40 -1.94 6.42
C VAL A 156 -0.64 -1.21 7.26
N ILE A 157 -1.91 -1.53 7.03
CA ILE A 157 -3.05 -1.03 7.79
C ILE A 157 -3.80 -2.24 8.32
N LYS A 158 -4.05 -2.28 9.63
CA LYS A 158 -4.80 -3.38 10.26
C LYS A 158 -5.55 -2.89 11.51
N PRO A 159 -6.61 -3.56 11.96
CA PRO A 159 -7.29 -3.22 13.21
C PRO A 159 -6.35 -3.29 14.42
N ARG A 160 -6.48 -2.38 15.38
CA ARG A 160 -5.81 -2.49 16.68
C ARG A 160 -6.48 -3.59 17.52
N LYS A 161 -5.67 -4.39 18.20
CA LYS A 161 -6.12 -5.36 19.20
C LYS A 161 -6.36 -4.68 20.55
#